data_AF-A0A3M9Z1B8-F1
#
_entry.id   AF-A0A3M9Z1B8-F1
#
_cell.length_a   1.000
_cell.length_b   1.000
_cell.length_c   1.000
_cell.angle_alpha   90.00
_cell.angle_beta   90.00
_cell.angle_gamma   90.00
#
_symmetry.space_group_name_H-M   'P 1'
#
loop_
_entity.id
_entity.type
_entity.pdbx_description
1 polymer ?
#
loop_
_entity_poly.entity_id
_entity_poly.type
_entity_poly.pdbx_seq_one_letter_code
_entity_poly.pdbx_strand_id
1 'polypeptide(L)'
;MRYLIFGLGSIALIVLVSALISIRLQPSKSLDTSSPIPQDVSQAKEPFLKETNLTAENASKLAPTLRLRLSQLSPEANPQVNILLRTTSALTTEQRSQLEANGANVRTVAGDIVTASIPLRQTLALAELDFVRYIELSGPLYPELP
;
A
#
# COMPACT_ATOMS: atom_id res chain seq x y z
N MET A 1 13.80 -50.98 19.99
CA MET A 1 15.12 -50.40 19.67
C MET A 1 15.35 -50.49 18.16
N ARG A 2 15.18 -49.40 17.41
CA ARG A 2 15.91 -49.06 16.15
C ARG A 2 15.19 -47.94 15.39
N TYR A 3 15.62 -46.70 15.60
CA TYR A 3 15.59 -45.65 14.58
C TYR A 3 17.04 -45.27 14.34
N LEU A 4 17.61 -45.74 13.23
CA LEU A 4 18.96 -45.41 12.79
C LEU A 4 18.87 -45.09 11.30
N ILE A 5 19.63 -44.07 10.89
CA ILE A 5 19.88 -43.61 9.51
C ILE A 5 18.95 -42.50 8.99
N PHE A 6 19.12 -41.27 9.48
CA PHE A 6 18.76 -40.04 8.74
C PHE A 6 19.77 -38.89 9.00
N GLY A 7 21.05 -39.22 9.24
CA GLY A 7 22.04 -38.22 9.69
C GLY A 7 22.84 -37.51 8.60
N LEU A 8 22.99 -38.07 7.41
CA LEU A 8 24.02 -37.60 6.46
C LEU A 8 23.47 -36.77 5.29
N GLY A 9 22.21 -36.95 4.87
CA GLY A 9 21.61 -36.17 3.78
C GLY A 9 21.20 -34.75 4.19
N SER A 10 20.80 -34.56 5.45
CA SER A 10 20.26 -33.28 5.92
C SER A 10 21.33 -32.22 6.12
N ILE A 11 22.55 -32.62 6.52
CA ILE A 11 23.64 -31.68 6.79
C ILE A 11 24.18 -31.11 5.47
N ALA A 12 24.27 -31.93 4.42
CA ALA A 12 24.70 -31.47 3.09
C ALA A 12 23.75 -30.42 2.49
N LEU A 13 22.43 -30.57 2.72
CA LEU A 13 21.42 -29.60 2.27
C LEU A 13 21.55 -28.25 3.01
N ILE A 14 21.81 -28.28 4.31
CA ILE A 14 21.96 -27.05 5.13
C ILE A 14 23.21 -26.26 4.71
N VAL A 15 24.31 -26.95 4.39
CA VAL A 15 25.54 -26.30 3.91
C VAL A 15 25.34 -25.69 2.53
N LEU A 16 24.60 -26.35 1.64
CA LEU A 16 24.28 -25.83 0.30
C LEU A 16 23.41 -24.56 0.36
N VAL A 17 22.38 -24.55 1.22
CA VAL A 17 21.53 -23.37 1.42
C VAL A 17 22.31 -22.21 2.03
N SER A 18 23.22 -22.49 2.97
CA SER A 18 24.07 -21.46 3.59
C SER A 18 25.03 -20.83 2.59
N ALA A 19 25.59 -21.61 1.65
CA ALA A 19 26.46 -21.09 0.60
C ALA A 19 25.73 -20.16 -0.40
N LEU A 20 24.46 -20.43 -0.70
CA LEU A 20 23.64 -19.58 -1.58
C LEU A 20 23.36 -18.20 -0.97
N ILE A 21 23.25 -18.10 0.37
CA ILE A 21 22.98 -16.84 1.07
C ILE A 21 24.24 -15.95 1.11
N SER A 22 25.43 -16.55 1.18
CA SER A 22 26.71 -15.81 1.25
C SER A 22 27.11 -15.11 -0.05
N ILE A 23 26.51 -15.45 -1.20
CA ILE A 23 26.84 -14.83 -2.50
C ILE A 23 26.32 -13.38 -2.61
N ARG A 24 25.43 -12.93 -1.71
CA ARG A 24 24.84 -11.58 -1.75
C ARG A 24 25.54 -10.50 -0.92
N LEU A 25 26.72 -10.77 -0.37
CA LEU A 25 27.48 -9.77 0.39
C LEU A 25 28.85 -9.49 -0.25
N GLN A 26 28.89 -8.54 -1.18
CA GLN A 26 30.12 -7.82 -1.49
C GLN A 26 30.07 -6.46 -0.79
N PRO A 27 31.01 -6.18 0.14
CA PRO A 27 31.27 -4.84 0.62
C PRO A 27 32.37 -4.22 -0.24
N SER A 28 32.11 -3.12 -0.92
CA SER A 28 33.18 -2.30 -1.51
C SER A 28 33.00 -0.87 -1.04
N LYS A 29 33.86 -0.53 -0.08
CA LYS A 29 34.08 0.80 0.48
C LYS A 29 35.16 1.48 -0.36
N SER A 30 34.88 2.64 -0.95
CA SER A 30 35.91 3.63 -1.26
C SER A 30 35.29 5.03 -1.28
N LEU A 31 35.78 5.86 -0.37
CA LEU A 31 35.51 7.28 -0.19
C LEU A 31 36.32 8.04 -1.25
N ASP A 32 35.71 8.95 -2.01
CA ASP A 32 36.41 10.12 -2.55
C ASP A 32 35.43 11.27 -2.87
N THR A 33 35.88 12.44 -2.44
CA THR A 33 35.27 13.77 -2.41
C THR A 33 35.13 14.41 -3.79
N SER A 34 33.92 14.80 -4.21
CA SER A 34 33.63 16.07 -4.91
C SER A 34 32.11 16.26 -5.15
N SER A 35 31.57 17.43 -4.80
CA SER A 35 30.20 17.90 -5.17
C SER A 35 30.20 18.39 -6.64
N PRO A 36 29.05 18.69 -7.34
CA PRO A 36 27.66 18.78 -6.88
C PRO A 36 26.59 18.08 -7.79
N ILE A 37 25.50 17.59 -7.16
CA ILE A 37 24.21 17.14 -7.73
C ILE A 37 24.25 15.99 -8.77
N PRO A 38 23.74 14.79 -8.41
CA PRO A 38 22.77 14.12 -9.29
C PRO A 38 21.63 13.41 -8.55
N GLN A 39 20.54 13.26 -9.30
CA GLN A 39 19.31 12.55 -8.98
C GLN A 39 19.59 11.11 -8.51
N ASP A 40 19.20 10.74 -7.29
CA ASP A 40 18.95 9.33 -6.99
C ASP A 40 17.75 9.20 -6.05
N VAL A 41 16.76 8.51 -6.59
CA VAL A 41 15.42 8.37 -6.08
C VAL A 41 15.32 6.99 -5.46
N SER A 42 14.77 6.94 -4.25
CA SER A 42 14.04 5.77 -3.74
C SER A 42 14.84 4.48 -3.54
N GLN A 43 15.62 4.44 -2.46
CA GLN A 43 15.60 3.24 -1.61
C GLN A 43 14.30 3.24 -0.79
N ALA A 44 13.20 2.86 -1.44
CA ALA A 44 11.97 2.50 -0.75
C ALA A 44 11.81 0.99 -0.86
N LYS A 45 11.99 0.33 0.29
CA LYS A 45 11.33 -0.93 0.68
C LYS A 45 10.16 -1.24 -0.26
N GLU A 46 10.20 -2.36 -0.97
CA GLU A 46 9.01 -2.91 -1.64
C GLU A 46 8.24 -3.75 -0.61
N PRO A 47 7.22 -3.24 0.10
CA PRO A 47 6.24 -4.10 0.74
C PRO A 47 4.95 -4.07 -0.08
N PHE A 48 4.39 -5.25 -0.28
CA PHE A 48 2.94 -5.48 -0.38
C PHE A 48 2.21 -5.12 -1.68
N LEU A 49 2.74 -4.31 -2.61
CA LEU A 49 1.98 -3.90 -3.80
C LEU A 49 1.95 -4.93 -4.96
N LYS A 50 2.65 -6.07 -4.87
CA LYS A 50 2.73 -7.03 -5.98
C LYS A 50 1.54 -7.98 -6.15
N GLU A 51 0.62 -8.05 -5.18
CA GLU A 51 -0.54 -8.95 -5.25
C GLU A 51 -1.86 -8.25 -5.61
N THR A 52 -1.85 -6.93 -5.71
CA THR A 52 -2.99 -6.15 -6.17
C THR A 52 -2.66 -5.63 -7.57
N ASN A 53 -3.54 -5.84 -8.56
CA ASN A 53 -3.42 -5.29 -9.91
C ASN A 53 -3.59 -3.75 -9.92
N LEU A 54 -2.91 -3.05 -9.03
CA LEU A 54 -2.96 -1.61 -8.88
C LEU A 54 -2.05 -0.99 -9.94
N THR A 55 -2.65 -0.42 -10.98
CA THR A 55 -1.91 0.33 -11.99
C THR A 55 -1.29 1.58 -11.35
N ALA A 56 -0.19 2.07 -11.91
CA ALA A 56 0.45 3.31 -11.45
C ALA A 56 -0.52 4.51 -11.48
N GLU A 57 -1.45 4.51 -12.43
CA GLU A 57 -2.53 5.49 -12.53
C GLU A 57 -3.47 5.42 -11.31
N ASN A 58 -3.99 4.23 -10.98
CA ASN A 58 -4.92 4.07 -9.86
C ASN A 58 -4.22 4.35 -8.52
N ALA A 59 -2.95 3.97 -8.40
CA ALA A 59 -2.14 4.31 -7.23
C ALA A 59 -1.93 5.83 -7.06
N SER A 60 -1.95 6.60 -8.16
CA SER A 60 -1.81 8.06 -8.12
C SER A 60 -3.05 8.77 -7.57
N LYS A 61 -4.24 8.16 -7.71
CA LYS A 61 -5.49 8.63 -7.10
C LYS A 61 -5.49 8.50 -5.58
N LEU A 62 -4.61 7.67 -5.00
CA LEU A 62 -4.51 7.49 -3.56
C LEU A 62 -3.51 8.47 -2.93
N ALA A 63 -3.93 9.14 -1.86
CA ALA A 63 -3.06 9.96 -1.03
C ALA A 63 -1.85 9.17 -0.53
N PRO A 64 -0.65 9.79 -0.41
CA PRO A 64 0.54 9.12 0.11
C PRO A 64 0.33 8.47 1.49
N THR A 65 -0.43 9.14 2.36
CA THR A 65 -0.76 8.64 3.72
C THR A 65 -1.62 7.37 3.68
N LEU A 66 -2.54 7.29 2.73
CA LEU A 66 -3.42 6.14 2.55
C LEU A 66 -2.64 4.96 1.97
N ARG A 67 -1.74 5.20 1.00
CA ARG A 67 -0.81 4.19 0.47
C ARG A 67 0.12 3.63 1.54
N LEU A 68 0.68 4.50 2.39
CA LEU A 68 1.50 4.08 3.51
C LEU A 68 0.70 3.20 4.50
N ARG A 69 -0.56 3.57 4.78
CA ARG A 69 -1.39 2.80 5.69
C ARG A 69 -1.79 1.44 5.13
N LEU A 70 -2.03 1.36 3.82
CA LEU A 70 -2.23 0.09 3.11
C LEU A 70 -1.00 -0.81 3.15
N SER A 71 0.20 -0.25 3.00
CA SER A 71 1.44 -1.05 3.00
C SER A 71 1.86 -1.53 4.40
N GLN A 72 1.39 -0.86 5.45
CA GLN A 72 1.56 -1.25 6.86
C GLN A 72 0.49 -2.24 7.34
N LEU A 73 -0.52 -2.52 6.52
CA LEU A 73 -1.66 -3.33 6.93
C LEU A 73 -1.29 -4.82 6.96
N SER A 74 -1.52 -5.47 8.11
CA SER A 74 -1.41 -6.93 8.22
C SER A 74 -2.35 -7.63 7.23
N PRO A 75 -1.96 -8.76 6.60
CA PRO A 75 -2.80 -9.50 5.65
C PRO A 75 -4.22 -9.77 6.16
N GLU A 76 -4.36 -10.08 7.45
CA GLU A 76 -5.64 -10.43 8.07
C GLU A 76 -6.44 -9.21 8.56
N ALA A 77 -5.80 -8.04 8.63
CA ALA A 77 -6.45 -6.81 9.05
C ALA A 77 -7.14 -6.13 7.86
N ASN A 78 -8.37 -5.66 8.11
CA ASN A 78 -9.10 -4.79 7.19
C ASN A 78 -9.99 -3.80 7.96
N PRO A 79 -9.39 -2.81 8.65
CA PRO A 79 -10.13 -1.87 9.48
C PRO A 79 -11.00 -0.94 8.63
N GLN A 80 -12.13 -0.52 9.19
CA GLN A 80 -12.92 0.58 8.66
C GLN A 80 -12.16 1.90 8.81
N VAL A 81 -12.10 2.67 7.72
CA VAL A 81 -11.49 4.00 7.69
C VAL A 81 -12.50 5.00 7.13
N ASN A 82 -12.44 6.23 7.62
CA ASN A 82 -13.17 7.33 7.01
C ASN A 82 -12.27 7.97 5.95
N ILE A 83 -12.84 8.23 4.78
CA ILE A 83 -12.15 8.80 3.63
C ILE A 83 -12.86 10.06 3.17
N LEU A 84 -12.08 10.97 2.60
CA LEU A 84 -12.54 12.02 1.72
C LEU A 84 -12.17 11.62 0.29
N LEU A 85 -13.16 11.69 -0.58
CA LEU A 85 -13.04 11.32 -1.98
C LEU A 85 -13.45 12.52 -2.84
N ARG A 86 -12.66 12.77 -3.88
CA ARG A 86 -12.95 13.76 -4.90
C ARG A 86 -13.31 13.08 -6.20
N THR A 87 -14.46 13.43 -6.76
CA THR A 87 -14.92 12.97 -8.07
C THR A 87 -14.54 13.95 -9.18
N THR A 88 -14.72 13.55 -10.43
CA THR A 88 -14.48 14.40 -11.61
C THR A 88 -15.54 15.48 -11.78
N SER A 89 -16.76 15.24 -11.29
CA SER A 89 -17.91 16.15 -11.33
C SER A 89 -18.82 15.90 -10.13
N ALA A 90 -19.95 16.61 -10.03
CA ALA A 90 -20.93 16.36 -8.97
C ALA A 90 -21.41 14.90 -8.98
N LEU A 91 -21.43 14.27 -7.80
CA LEU A 91 -21.74 12.85 -7.68
C LEU A 91 -23.19 12.56 -8.08
N THR A 92 -23.37 11.66 -9.05
CA THR A 92 -24.70 11.19 -9.47
C THR A 92 -25.21 10.03 -8.61
N THR A 93 -26.50 9.73 -8.69
CA THR A 93 -27.10 8.58 -7.98
C THR A 93 -26.49 7.24 -8.41
N GLU A 94 -26.18 7.09 -9.70
CA GLU A 94 -25.53 5.87 -10.22
C GLU A 94 -24.11 5.72 -9.68
N GLN A 95 -23.31 6.80 -9.72
CA GLN A 95 -21.96 6.80 -9.16
C GLN A 95 -21.97 6.53 -7.66
N ARG A 96 -22.95 7.07 -6.93
CA ARG A 96 -23.15 6.76 -5.52
C ARG A 96 -23.42 5.27 -5.30
N SER A 97 -24.30 4.67 -6.09
CA SER A 97 -24.58 3.23 -6.05
C SER A 97 -23.30 2.41 -6.31
N GLN A 98 -22.47 2.83 -7.27
CA GLN A 98 -21.17 2.19 -7.54
C GLN A 98 -20.20 2.29 -6.36
N LEU A 99 -20.13 3.44 -5.67
CA LEU A 99 -19.33 3.57 -4.45
C LEU A 99 -19.81 2.59 -3.36
N GLU A 100 -21.13 2.52 -3.17
CA GLU A 100 -21.76 1.66 -2.16
C GLU A 100 -21.58 0.17 -2.48
N ALA A 101 -21.67 -0.22 -3.75
CA ALA A 101 -21.39 -1.58 -4.23
C ALA A 101 -19.93 -2.00 -3.97
N ASN A 102 -19.00 -1.05 -3.91
CA ASN A 102 -17.59 -1.28 -3.57
C ASN A 102 -17.32 -1.22 -2.04
N GLY A 103 -18.37 -1.21 -1.22
CA GLY A 103 -18.28 -1.26 0.23
C GLY A 103 -18.09 0.10 0.91
N ALA A 104 -18.25 1.20 0.17
CA ALA A 104 -18.24 2.54 0.75
C ALA A 104 -19.62 2.87 1.36
N ASN A 105 -19.66 3.23 2.62
CA ASN A 105 -20.82 3.85 3.25
C ASN A 105 -20.72 5.37 3.09
N VAL A 106 -21.43 5.92 2.12
CA VAL A 106 -21.41 7.36 1.79
C VAL A 106 -22.20 8.17 2.82
N ARG A 107 -21.51 9.05 3.55
CA ARG A 107 -22.09 9.88 4.62
C ARG A 107 -22.56 11.25 4.12
N THR A 108 -21.69 11.96 3.42
CA THR A 108 -21.92 13.33 2.97
C THR A 108 -21.49 13.46 1.52
N VAL A 109 -22.26 14.22 0.75
CA VAL A 109 -21.97 14.58 -0.64
C VAL A 109 -22.14 16.09 -0.76
N ALA A 110 -21.09 16.77 -1.21
CA ALA A 110 -21.07 18.21 -1.44
C ALA A 110 -20.39 18.49 -2.78
N GLY A 111 -21.18 18.56 -3.86
CA GLY A 111 -20.64 18.72 -5.21
C GLY A 111 -19.78 17.53 -5.62
N ASP A 112 -18.50 17.79 -5.93
CA ASP A 112 -17.48 16.78 -6.30
C ASP A 112 -16.77 16.17 -5.08
N ILE A 113 -17.16 16.54 -3.85
CA ILE A 113 -16.56 16.03 -2.62
C ILE A 113 -17.50 15.08 -1.91
N VAL A 114 -16.97 13.92 -1.52
CA VAL A 114 -17.71 12.84 -0.87
C VAL A 114 -16.95 12.40 0.38
N THR A 115 -17.64 12.25 1.50
CA THR A 115 -17.08 11.59 2.68
C THR A 115 -17.73 10.23 2.88
N ALA A 116 -16.93 9.19 3.07
CA ALA A 116 -17.43 7.83 3.23
C ALA A 116 -16.65 7.04 4.28
N SER A 117 -17.27 6.03 4.87
CA SER A 117 -16.56 4.98 5.62
C SER A 117 -16.38 3.77 4.71
N ILE A 118 -15.19 3.19 4.66
CA ILE A 118 -14.91 2.03 3.81
C ILE A 118 -13.86 1.16 4.50
N PRO A 119 -13.90 -0.18 4.36
CA PRO A 119 -12.78 -0.97 4.83
C PRO A 119 -11.53 -0.71 3.97
N LEU A 120 -10.38 -0.62 4.64
CA LEU A 120 -9.16 -0.04 4.05
C LEU A 120 -8.73 -0.73 2.75
N ARG A 121 -8.90 -2.05 2.61
CA ARG A 121 -8.51 -2.76 1.38
C ARG A 121 -9.39 -2.40 0.19
N GLN A 122 -10.65 -2.07 0.42
CA GLN A 122 -11.62 -1.73 -0.62
C GLN A 122 -11.39 -0.33 -1.21
N THR A 123 -10.54 0.51 -0.59
CA THR A 123 -10.14 1.79 -1.20
C THR A 123 -9.43 1.61 -2.53
N LEU A 124 -8.80 0.44 -2.76
CA LEU A 124 -8.17 0.11 -4.04
C LEU A 124 -9.21 0.00 -5.16
N ALA A 125 -10.33 -0.67 -4.90
CA ALA A 125 -11.42 -0.80 -5.85
C ALA A 125 -12.07 0.55 -6.18
N LEU A 126 -12.17 1.46 -5.19
CA LEU A 126 -12.63 2.83 -5.46
C LEU A 126 -11.70 3.60 -6.40
N ALA A 127 -10.40 3.36 -6.36
CA ALA A 127 -9.45 4.02 -7.25
C ALA A 127 -9.57 3.53 -8.71
N GLU A 128 -10.15 2.36 -8.95
CA GLU A 128 -10.40 1.84 -10.29
C GLU A 128 -11.57 2.54 -10.98
N LEU A 129 -12.42 3.24 -10.24
CA LEU A 129 -13.56 3.96 -10.79
C LEU A 129 -13.09 5.21 -11.57
N ASP A 130 -13.58 5.36 -12.80
CA ASP A 130 -13.16 6.43 -13.72
C ASP A 130 -13.53 7.83 -13.21
N PHE A 131 -14.66 7.94 -12.52
CA PHE A 131 -15.13 9.21 -11.98
C PHE A 131 -14.43 9.59 -10.66
N VAL A 132 -13.60 8.71 -10.09
CA VAL A 132 -12.82 9.00 -8.88
C VAL A 132 -11.49 9.61 -9.28
N ARG A 133 -11.24 10.82 -8.77
CA ARG A 133 -10.04 11.59 -9.06
C ARG A 133 -8.99 11.49 -7.96
N TYR A 134 -9.43 11.47 -6.69
CA TYR A 134 -8.53 11.45 -5.55
C TYR A 134 -9.20 10.87 -4.30
N ILE A 135 -8.44 10.17 -3.47
CA ILE A 135 -8.89 9.55 -2.21
C ILE A 135 -7.86 9.82 -1.11
N GLU A 136 -8.31 10.34 0.02
CA GLU A 136 -7.49 10.56 1.21
C GLU A 136 -8.19 10.09 2.49
N LEU A 137 -7.40 9.86 3.55
CA LEU A 137 -7.94 9.59 4.88
C LEU A 137 -8.53 10.88 5.45
N SER A 138 -9.79 10.84 5.87
CA SER A 138 -10.36 11.97 6.60
C SER A 138 -9.86 11.96 8.04
N GLY A 139 -9.24 13.06 8.48
CA GLY A 139 -8.86 13.28 9.87
C GLY A 139 -9.98 13.94 10.68
N PRO A 140 -9.98 13.78 12.02
CA PRO A 140 -10.83 14.62 12.87
C PRO A 140 -10.44 16.09 12.70
N LEU A 141 -11.43 16.96 12.53
CA LEU A 141 -11.25 18.40 12.63
C LEU A 141 -11.11 18.72 14.12
N TYR A 142 -9.90 19.05 14.56
CA TYR A 142 -9.72 19.59 15.90
C TYR A 142 -10.24 21.03 15.90
N PRO A 143 -11.03 21.44 16.90
CA PRO A 143 -11.38 22.85 17.04
C PRO A 143 -10.09 23.65 17.22
N GLU A 144 -10.02 24.81 16.55
CA GLU A 144 -9.00 25.81 16.82
C GLU A 144 -9.06 26.11 18.32
N LEU A 145 -7.92 26.01 19.01
CA LEU A 145 -7.86 26.36 20.42
C LEU A 145 -8.24 27.85 20.56
N PRO A 146 -9.10 28.19 21.54
CA PRO A 146 -9.62 29.55 21.72
C PRO A 146 -8.53 30.58 22.01
#